data_AF-A0A942F6I6-F1
#
_entry.id   AF-A0A942F6I6-F1
#
_cell.length_a   1.000
_cell.length_b   1.000
_cell.length_c   1.000
_cell.angle_alpha   90.00
_cell.angle_beta   90.00
_cell.angle_gamma   90.00
#
_symmetry.space_group_name_H-M   'P 1'
#
loop_
_entity.id
_entity.type
_entity.pdbx_description
1 polymer ?
#
loop_
_entity_poly.entity_id
_entity_poly.type
_entity_poly.pdbx_seq_one_letter_code
_entity_poly.pdbx_strand_id
1 'polypeptide(L)'
;MIRIDVIWLALGASDLRGGIDRLLGQVVRGFAQGAQAHHAYVFANRRADRLKVLVYDGAGLWLCTRRLQAGSFDWPRQDVGSLNLTREQLDWLVAGLPWQRLGAPQPTAITVI
;
A
#
# COMPACT_ATOMS: atom_id res chain seq x y z
N MET A 1 13.36 -11.85 10.21
CA MET A 1 12.19 -11.51 9.37
C MET A 1 11.76 -10.08 9.72
N ILE A 2 11.46 -9.22 8.75
CA ILE A 2 11.10 -7.81 9.01
C ILE A 2 9.70 -7.76 9.66
N ARG A 3 9.59 -7.14 10.83
CA ARG A 3 8.31 -6.95 11.54
C ARG A 3 7.51 -5.82 10.90
N ILE A 4 6.23 -6.08 10.64
CA ILE A 4 5.27 -5.12 10.10
C ILE A 4 3.96 -5.25 10.89
N ASP A 5 3.62 -4.20 11.63
CA ASP A 5 2.44 -4.12 12.49
C ASP A 5 1.28 -3.39 11.79
N VAL A 6 1.61 -2.35 11.01
CA VAL A 6 0.62 -1.50 10.34
C VAL A 6 1.02 -1.29 8.89
N ILE A 7 0.05 -1.36 7.98
CA ILE A 7 0.25 -1.18 6.55
C ILE A 7 -0.58 0.00 6.08
N TRP A 8 0.08 0.98 5.48
CA TRP A 8 -0.54 2.15 4.89
C TRP A 8 -0.33 2.14 3.38
N LEU A 9 -1.42 2.29 2.64
CA LEU A 9 -1.39 2.55 1.21
C LEU A 9 -1.50 4.06 1.00
N ALA A 10 -0.47 4.67 0.42
CA ALA A 10 -0.49 6.08 0.05
C ALA A 10 -1.28 6.26 -1.25
N LEU A 11 -2.43 6.94 -1.19
CA LEU A 11 -3.31 7.13 -2.34
C LEU A 11 -2.67 8.04 -3.40
N GLY A 12 -3.22 7.98 -4.62
CA GLY A 12 -2.65 8.65 -5.78
C GLY A 12 -1.40 7.97 -6.34
N ALA A 13 -0.72 8.67 -7.23
CA ALA A 13 0.49 8.20 -7.88
C ALA A 13 1.74 8.85 -7.27
N SER A 14 2.76 8.05 -6.98
CA SER A 14 4.07 8.51 -6.53
C SER A 14 5.14 8.38 -7.61
N ASP A 15 6.10 9.30 -7.61
CA ASP A 15 7.28 9.19 -8.46
C ASP A 15 8.25 8.16 -7.87
N LEU A 16 8.08 6.90 -8.29
CA LEU A 16 8.87 5.77 -7.80
C LEU A 16 10.32 5.74 -8.32
N ARG A 17 10.77 6.74 -9.09
CA ARG A 17 12.19 6.88 -9.46
C ARG A 17 13.06 7.23 -8.25
N GLY A 18 12.49 7.85 -7.22
CA GLY A 18 13.21 8.15 -5.98
C GLY A 18 13.50 6.92 -5.11
N GLY A 19 14.60 7.00 -4.37
CA GLY A 19 14.99 6.04 -3.35
C GLY A 19 14.30 6.28 -1.99
N ILE A 20 14.92 5.78 -0.93
CA ILE A 20 14.41 5.85 0.45
C ILE A 20 14.07 7.28 0.85
N ASP A 21 15.01 8.22 0.72
CA ASP A 21 14.83 9.58 1.26
C ASP A 21 13.66 10.34 0.63
N ARG A 22 13.44 10.16 -0.68
CA ARG A 22 12.32 10.81 -1.39
C ARG A 22 10.98 10.29 -0.88
N LEU A 23 10.85 8.97 -0.75
CA LEU A 23 9.62 8.32 -0.30
C LEU A 23 9.39 8.56 1.20
N LEU A 24 10.45 8.53 2.01
CA LEU A 24 10.38 8.94 3.41
C LEU A 24 9.90 10.38 3.55
N GLY A 25 10.42 11.29 2.73
CA GLY A 25 9.95 12.67 2.70
C GLY A 25 8.45 12.79 2.35
N GLN A 26 7.91 11.91 1.50
CA GLN A 26 6.47 11.86 1.26
C GLN A 26 5.70 11.36 2.50
N VAL A 27 6.21 10.33 3.20
CA VAL A 27 5.59 9.86 4.46
C VAL A 27 5.56 10.99 5.49
N VAL A 28 6.69 11.65 5.72
CA VAL A 28 6.81 12.72 6.72
C VAL A 28 5.87 13.90 6.42
N ARG A 29 5.63 14.21 5.14
CA ARG A 29 4.67 15.25 4.74
C ARG A 29 3.21 14.81 4.80
N GLY A 30 2.93 13.53 4.54
CA GLY A 30 1.57 12.99 4.42
C GLY A 30 0.98 12.45 5.72
N PHE A 31 1.81 12.08 6.69
CA PHE A 31 1.40 11.51 7.97
C PHE A 31 1.83 12.43 9.11
N ALA A 32 0.90 12.87 9.94
CA ALA A 32 1.15 13.85 11.01
C ALA A 32 2.22 13.39 12.02
N GLN A 33 2.30 12.09 12.29
CA GLN A 33 3.30 11.50 13.18
C GLN A 33 4.58 11.07 12.45
N GLY A 34 4.72 11.40 11.16
CA GLY A 34 5.81 10.94 10.32
C GLY A 34 5.88 9.42 10.17
N ALA A 35 7.08 8.93 9.82
CA ALA A 35 7.33 7.49 9.71
C ALA A 35 7.43 6.85 11.10
N GLN A 36 6.70 5.75 11.29
CA GLN A 36 6.65 5.02 12.55
C GLN A 36 7.37 3.67 12.45
N ALA A 37 7.91 3.18 13.56
CA ALA A 37 8.55 1.88 13.60
C ALA A 37 7.54 0.76 13.30
N HIS A 38 7.99 -0.25 12.56
CA HIS A 38 7.21 -1.40 12.11
C HIS A 38 5.98 -1.03 11.24
N HIS A 39 5.94 0.17 10.67
CA HIS A 39 4.94 0.55 9.69
C HIS A 39 5.46 0.35 8.26
N ALA A 40 4.64 -0.23 7.40
CA ALA A 40 4.88 -0.32 5.98
C ALA A 40 4.07 0.75 5.23
N TYR A 41 4.72 1.49 4.35
CA TYR A 41 4.12 2.49 3.49
C TYR A 41 4.24 2.05 2.03
N VAL A 42 3.10 1.79 1.40
CA VAL A 42 2.98 1.25 0.04
C VAL A 42 2.66 2.38 -0.93
N PHE A 43 3.43 2.47 -2.00
CA PHE A 43 3.30 3.47 -3.05
C PHE A 43 3.18 2.78 -4.40
N ALA A 44 2.38 3.33 -5.31
CA ALA A 44 2.35 2.94 -6.71
C ALA A 44 2.80 4.07 -7.63
N ASN A 45 3.30 3.70 -8.80
CA ASN A 45 3.46 4.67 -9.89
C ASN A 45 2.12 4.93 -10.59
N ARG A 46 2.09 5.91 -11.51
CA ARG A 46 0.87 6.31 -12.20
C ARG A 46 0.22 5.23 -13.08
N ARG A 47 0.99 4.23 -13.52
CA ARG A 47 0.46 3.07 -14.26
C ARG A 47 0.01 1.93 -13.35
N ALA A 48 0.25 2.05 -12.05
CA ALA A 48 0.06 0.99 -11.07
C ALA A 48 0.68 -0.35 -11.50
N ASP A 49 1.77 -0.36 -12.25
CA ASP A 49 2.48 -1.60 -12.65
C ASP A 49 3.69 -1.89 -11.75
N ARG A 50 4.00 -0.96 -10.85
CA ARG A 50 5.09 -1.05 -9.86
C ARG A 50 4.62 -0.56 -8.50
N LEU A 51 4.98 -1.31 -7.47
CA LEU A 51 4.89 -0.90 -6.08
C LEU A 51 6.28 -0.66 -5.49
N LYS A 52 6.33 0.27 -4.56
CA LYS A 52 7.42 0.38 -3.59
C LYS A 52 6.84 0.31 -2.18
N VAL A 53 7.52 -0.43 -1.30
CA VAL A 53 7.15 -0.57 0.12
C VAL A 53 8.30 -0.09 0.97
N LEU A 54 8.11 1.02 1.67
CA LEU A 54 9.06 1.57 2.63
C LEU A 54 8.70 1.07 4.03
N VAL A 55 9.66 0.53 4.78
CA VAL A 55 9.47 0.07 6.16
C VAL A 55 10.57 0.64 7.04
N TYR A 56 10.22 1.27 8.15
CA TYR A 56 11.17 1.56 9.23
C TYR A 56 11.08 0.45 10.27
N ASP A 57 12.15 -0.28 10.54
CA ASP A 57 12.11 -1.42 11.48
C ASP A 57 12.53 -1.05 12.92
N GLY A 58 12.74 0.23 13.20
CA GLY A 58 13.25 0.73 14.48
C GLY A 58 14.77 0.91 14.54
N ALA A 59 15.52 0.29 13.62
CA ALA A 59 16.97 0.46 13.48
C ALA A 59 17.35 1.13 12.14
N GLY A 60 16.58 0.87 11.09
CA GLY A 60 16.86 1.37 9.76
C GLY A 60 15.67 1.27 8.80
N LEU A 61 15.89 1.73 7.57
CA LEU A 61 14.89 1.78 6.52
C LEU A 61 15.11 0.69 5.49
N TRP A 62 14.04 -0.03 5.18
CA TRP A 62 13.96 -0.99 4.09
C TRP A 62 13.12 -0.42 2.96
N LEU A 63 13.52 -0.68 1.71
CA LEU A 63 12.71 -0.36 0.54
C LEU A 63 12.64 -1.55 -0.39
N CYS A 64 11.45 -2.15 -0.50
CA CYS A 64 11.18 -3.22 -1.45
C CYS A 64 10.52 -2.65 -2.71
N THR A 65 10.83 -3.24 -3.87
CA THR A 65 10.16 -2.93 -5.15
C THR A 65 9.51 -4.18 -5.70
N ARG A 66 8.23 -4.09 -6.07
CA ARG A 66 7.49 -5.18 -6.72
C ARG A 66 6.98 -4.70 -8.08
N ARG A 67 7.15 -5.53 -9.10
CA ARG A 67 6.64 -5.30 -10.46
C ARG A 67 5.94 -6.56 -10.95
N LEU A 68 4.73 -6.42 -11.51
CA LEU A 68 4.05 -7.53 -12.17
C LEU A 68 4.71 -7.83 -13.51
N GLN A 69 4.70 -9.10 -13.92
CA GLN A 69 5.19 -9.49 -15.25
C GLN A 69 4.28 -8.94 -16.36
N ALA A 70 2.98 -8.87 -16.08
CA ALA A 70 1.96 -8.27 -16.95
C ALA A 70 0.85 -7.62 -16.11
N GLY A 71 0.15 -6.65 -16.71
CA GLY A 71 -0.96 -5.94 -16.06
C GLY A 71 -0.55 -4.89 -15.04
N SER A 72 -1.50 -4.49 -14.21
CA SER A 72 -1.36 -3.49 -13.14
C SER A 72 -2.03 -3.99 -11.87
N PHE A 73 -1.57 -3.49 -10.73
CA PHE A 73 -2.21 -3.64 -9.43
C PHE A 73 -3.59 -2.97 -9.44
N ASP A 74 -4.54 -3.55 -8.70
CA ASP A 74 -5.85 -2.95 -8.47
C ASP A 74 -5.73 -1.75 -7.52
N TRP A 75 -5.28 -0.62 -8.05
CA TRP A 75 -4.97 0.58 -7.27
C TRP A 75 -6.20 1.48 -7.10
N PRO A 76 -6.45 2.06 -5.92
CA PRO A 76 -7.55 2.99 -5.73
C PRO A 76 -7.46 4.19 -6.68
N ARG A 77 -8.63 4.64 -7.18
CA ARG A 77 -8.75 5.81 -8.06
C ARG A 77 -8.69 7.15 -7.32
N GLN A 78 -8.61 7.13 -5.99
CA GLN A 78 -8.52 8.34 -5.18
C GLN A 78 -7.12 8.94 -5.34
N ASP A 79 -7.05 10.24 -5.63
CA ASP A 79 -5.79 10.91 -5.96
C ASP A 79 -4.97 11.33 -4.73
N VAL A 80 -5.58 11.41 -3.55
CA VAL A 80 -4.95 11.92 -2.32
C VAL A 80 -5.44 11.15 -1.09
N GLY A 81 -4.56 11.00 -0.10
CA GLY A 81 -4.85 10.44 1.22
C GLY A 81 -4.06 9.16 1.50
N SER A 82 -4.51 8.40 2.50
CA SER A 82 -3.97 7.07 2.78
C SER A 82 -5.07 6.12 3.26
N LEU A 83 -4.88 4.82 3.02
CA LEU A 83 -5.74 3.75 3.50
C LEU A 83 -4.94 2.79 4.37
N ASN A 84 -5.54 2.34 5.46
CA ASN A 84 -4.98 1.24 6.23
C ASN A 84 -5.35 -0.08 5.55
N LEU A 85 -4.38 -0.98 5.37
CA LEU A 85 -4.62 -2.31 4.84
C LEU A 85 -4.47 -3.37 5.93
N THR A 86 -5.33 -4.39 5.87
CA THR A 86 -5.06 -5.64 6.56
C THR A 86 -3.92 -6.39 5.87
N ARG A 87 -3.33 -7.37 6.57
CA ARG A 87 -2.31 -8.25 5.98
C ARG A 87 -2.84 -9.00 4.77
N GLU A 88 -4.06 -9.53 4.85
CA GLU A 88 -4.71 -10.25 3.75
C GLU A 88 -4.93 -9.35 2.52
N GLN A 89 -5.36 -8.10 2.74
CA GLN A 89 -5.50 -7.11 1.67
C GLN A 89 -4.16 -6.82 0.99
N LEU A 90 -3.08 -6.68 1.77
CA LEU A 90 -1.74 -6.52 1.21
C LEU A 90 -1.32 -7.75 0.40
N ASP A 91 -1.55 -8.96 0.91
CA ASP A 91 -1.17 -10.21 0.24
C ASP A 91 -1.87 -10.34 -1.13
N TRP A 92 -3.15 -10.01 -1.21
CA TRP A 92 -3.89 -9.96 -2.47
C TRP A 92 -3.39 -8.85 -3.40
N LEU A 93 -3.15 -7.65 -2.86
CA LEU A 93 -2.61 -6.54 -3.64
C LEU A 93 -1.26 -6.91 -4.27
N VAL A 94 -0.32 -7.46 -3.52
CA VAL A 94 1.02 -7.80 -4.06
C VAL A 94 1.00 -8.98 -5.06
N ALA A 95 -0.06 -9.80 -5.00
CA ALA A 95 -0.37 -10.83 -5.99
C ALA A 95 -1.06 -10.27 -7.25
N GLY A 96 -1.51 -9.01 -7.24
CA GLY A 96 -2.23 -8.38 -8.35
C GLY A 96 -3.73 -8.70 -8.36
N LEU A 97 -4.30 -9.17 -7.25
CA LEU A 97 -5.71 -9.52 -7.09
C LEU A 97 -6.53 -8.33 -6.58
N PRO A 98 -7.86 -8.31 -6.79
CA PRO A 98 -8.73 -7.21 -6.34
C PRO A 98 -8.95 -7.24 -4.82
N TRP A 99 -8.01 -6.66 -4.08
CA TRP A 99 -7.96 -6.66 -2.62
C TRP A 99 -9.08 -5.84 -1.97
N GLN A 100 -9.64 -4.84 -2.65
CA GLN A 100 -10.68 -3.96 -2.10
C GLN A 100 -11.98 -4.68 -1.74
N ARG A 101 -12.18 -5.89 -2.28
CA ARG A 101 -13.35 -6.72 -2.01
C ARG A 101 -13.23 -7.48 -0.69
N LEU A 102 -12.02 -7.60 -0.14
CA LEU A 102 -11.79 -8.27 1.12
C LEU A 102 -12.32 -7.40 2.27
N GLY A 103 -13.23 -7.96 3.05
CA GLY A 103 -13.88 -7.28 4.17
C GLY A 103 -15.10 -6.44 3.80
N ALA A 104 -15.49 -6.36 2.52
CA ALA A 104 -16.78 -5.80 2.14
C ALA A 104 -17.89 -6.79 2.58
N PRO A 105 -18.93 -6.36 3.32
CA PRO A 105 -20.05 -7.23 3.62
C PRO A 105 -20.64 -7.75 2.29
N GLN A 106 -20.72 -9.07 2.13
CA GLN A 106 -21.44 -9.64 1.01
C GLN A 106 -22.89 -9.15 1.12
N PRO A 107 -23.47 -8.55 0.06
CA PRO A 107 -24.88 -8.24 0.07
C PRO A 107 -25.64 -9.56 0.23
N THR A 108 -26.20 -9.79 1.42
CA THR A 108 -27.11 -10.91 1.65
C THR A 108 -28.31 -10.70 0.75
N ALA A 109 -28.42 -11.49 -0.32
CA ALA A 109 -29.58 -11.45 -1.17
C ALA A 109 -30.81 -11.78 -0.31
N ILE A 110 -31.79 -10.86 -0.27
CA ILE A 110 -33.09 -11.13 0.33
C ILE A 110 -33.82 -12.07 -0.62
N THR A 111 -33.87 -13.35 -0.30
CA THR A 111 -34.80 -14.28 -0.95
C THR A 111 -36.16 -14.10 -0.29
N VAL A 112 -37.13 -13.56 -1.01
CA VAL A 112 -38.53 -13.54 -0.58
C VAL A 112 -39.05 -14.98 -0.65
N ILE A 113 -39.67 -15.44 0.44
CA ILE A 113 -40.40 -16.71 0.57
C ILE A 113 -41.78 -16.60 -0.06
#